data_AF-A0A4Q2Z2B3-F1
#
_entry.id   AF-A0A4Q2Z2B3-F1
#
_cell.length_a   1.000
_cell.length_b   1.000
_cell.length_c   1.000
_cell.angle_alpha   90.00
_cell.angle_beta   90.00
_cell.angle_gamma   90.00
#
_symmetry.space_group_name_H-M   'P 1'
#
loop_
_entity.id
_entity.type
_entity.pdbx_description
1 polymer ?
#
loop_
_entity_poly.entity_id
_entity_poly.type
_entity_poly.pdbx_seq_one_letter_code
_entity_poly.pdbx_strand_id
1 'polypeptide(L)'
;MMTKAETAAMLDSAFAATVERIFTVWMAGQGYVADLIPEEFARIHAVAGDDAAYLRVQRTGSKFPLERRTKLVLAALYRNAVDMAVFE
;
A
#
# COMPACT_ATOMS: atom_id res chain seq x y z
N MET A 1 7.16 14.55 -4.85
CA MET A 1 8.29 13.64 -5.20
C MET A 1 8.93 13.29 -3.88
N MET A 2 8.93 12.02 -3.48
CA MET A 2 9.50 11.61 -2.19
C MET A 2 11.02 11.77 -2.19
N THR A 3 11.58 12.11 -1.03
CA THR A 3 13.01 12.25 -0.80
C THR A 3 13.67 10.88 -0.59
N LYS A 4 14.98 10.81 -0.83
CA LYS A 4 15.77 9.59 -0.64
C LYS A 4 15.71 9.05 0.81
N ALA A 5 15.48 9.94 1.78
CA ALA A 5 15.31 9.59 3.19
C ALA A 5 13.92 8.98 3.46
N GLU A 6 12.87 9.51 2.82
CA GLU A 6 11.51 8.92 2.88
C GLU A 6 11.49 7.53 2.25
N THR A 7 12.20 7.34 1.12
CA THR A 7 12.34 6.01 0.49
C THR A 7 13.11 5.02 1.38
N ALA A 8 14.13 5.49 2.11
CA ALA A 8 14.89 4.65 3.03
C ALA A 8 14.10 4.31 4.31
N ALA A 9 13.31 5.25 4.84
CA ALA A 9 12.39 5.04 5.96
C ALA A 9 11.28 4.06 5.59
N MET A 10 10.78 4.09 4.35
CA MET A 10 9.85 3.07 3.85
C MET A 10 10.42 1.65 3.87
N LEU A 11 11.73 1.49 3.82
CA LEU A 11 12.42 0.19 3.90
C LEU A 11 12.85 -0.18 5.33
N ASP A 12 12.60 0.69 6.32
CA ASP A 12 12.74 0.35 7.74
C ASP A 12 11.58 -0.59 8.14
N SER A 13 11.93 -1.73 8.74
CA SER A 13 10.97 -2.79 9.04
C SER A 13 9.93 -2.36 10.07
N ALA A 14 10.30 -1.48 11.01
CA ALA A 14 9.37 -0.93 12.00
C ALA A 14 8.37 0.03 11.35
N PHE A 15 8.83 0.94 10.49
CA PHE A 15 7.97 1.86 9.76
C PHE A 15 7.02 1.11 8.81
N ALA A 16 7.54 0.14 8.05
CA ALA A 16 6.73 -0.68 7.15
C ALA A 16 5.61 -1.43 7.90
N ALA A 17 5.90 -1.97 9.10
CA ALA A 17 4.90 -2.62 9.94
C ALA A 17 3.81 -1.64 10.43
N THR A 18 4.17 -0.41 10.77
CA THR A 18 3.21 0.64 11.13
C THR A 18 2.30 1.00 9.95
N VAL A 19 2.87 1.22 8.77
CA VAL A 19 2.10 1.49 7.55
C VAL A 19 1.17 0.32 7.23
N GLU A 20 1.66 -0.92 7.28
CA GLU A 20 0.87 -2.14 7.04
C GLU A 20 -0.34 -2.24 7.97
N ARG A 21 -0.13 -1.95 9.26
CA ARG A 21 -1.20 -1.96 10.27
C ARG A 21 -2.28 -0.93 9.95
N ILE A 22 -1.90 0.33 9.69
CA ILE A 22 -2.87 1.41 9.39
C ILE A 22 -3.62 1.11 8.10
N PHE A 23 -2.89 0.70 7.05
CA PHE A 23 -3.46 0.31 5.77
C PHE A 23 -4.48 -0.82 5.91
N THR A 24 -4.15 -1.85 6.70
CA THR A 24 -5.03 -2.98 6.99
C THR A 24 -6.35 -2.54 7.64
N VAL A 25 -6.26 -1.68 8.67
CA VAL A 25 -7.45 -1.17 9.38
C VAL A 25 -8.38 -0.43 8.42
N TRP A 26 -7.84 0.41 7.54
CA TRP A 26 -8.66 1.17 6.60
C TRP A 26 -9.23 0.32 5.47
N MET A 27 -8.47 -0.64 4.94
CA MET A 27 -9.00 -1.59 3.97
C MET A 27 -10.16 -2.40 4.55
N ALA A 28 -10.01 -2.90 5.78
CA ALA A 28 -11.09 -3.59 6.48
C ALA A 28 -12.32 -2.69 6.68
N GLY A 29 -12.13 -1.42 7.04
CA GLY A 29 -13.21 -0.44 7.17
C GLY A 29 -13.95 -0.13 5.86
N GLN A 30 -13.30 -0.29 4.71
CA GLN A 30 -13.89 -0.17 3.38
C GLN A 30 -14.54 -1.48 2.88
N GLY A 31 -14.53 -2.55 3.68
CA GLY A 31 -15.13 -3.84 3.35
C GLY A 31 -14.28 -4.72 2.42
N TYR A 32 -12.98 -4.45 2.26
CA TYR A 32 -12.10 -5.34 1.52
C TYR A 32 -11.86 -6.65 2.27
N VAL A 33 -11.74 -7.74 1.53
CA VAL A 33 -11.46 -9.08 2.09
C VAL A 33 -10.06 -9.14 2.70
N ALA A 34 -9.94 -9.74 3.89
CA ALA A 34 -8.68 -9.77 4.65
C ALA A 34 -7.51 -10.38 3.85
N ASP A 35 -7.78 -11.43 3.08
CA ASP A 35 -6.80 -12.11 2.24
C ASP A 35 -6.20 -11.24 1.12
N LEU A 36 -6.89 -10.19 0.68
CA LEU A 36 -6.40 -9.26 -0.35
C LEU A 36 -5.34 -8.30 0.22
N ILE A 37 -5.50 -7.91 1.48
CA ILE A 37 -4.74 -6.83 2.12
C ILE A 37 -3.22 -7.08 2.08
N PRO A 38 -2.67 -8.22 2.56
CA PRO A 38 -1.23 -8.43 2.56
C PRO A 38 -0.66 -8.53 1.13
N GLU A 39 -1.44 -9.04 0.18
CA GLU A 39 -1.04 -9.09 -1.23
C GLU A 39 -0.88 -7.69 -1.83
N GLU A 40 -1.86 -6.81 -1.60
CA GLU A 40 -1.83 -5.44 -2.13
C GLU A 40 -0.84 -4.56 -1.41
N PHE A 41 -0.71 -4.70 -0.10
CA PHE A 41 0.31 -4.01 0.67
C PHE A 41 1.70 -4.31 0.09
N ALA A 42 2.06 -5.58 -0.05
CA ALA A 42 3.36 -5.98 -0.59
C ALA A 42 3.60 -5.41 -2.00
N ARG A 43 2.58 -5.40 -2.86
CA ARG A 43 2.69 -4.88 -4.25
C ARG A 43 2.90 -3.36 -4.29
N ILE A 44 2.16 -2.59 -3.50
CA ILE A 44 2.28 -1.13 -3.46
C ILE A 44 3.59 -0.73 -2.76
N HIS A 45 3.92 -1.42 -1.67
CA HIS A 45 5.14 -1.19 -0.90
C HIS A 45 6.41 -1.49 -1.73
N ALA A 46 6.40 -2.55 -2.54
CA ALA A 46 7.52 -2.90 -3.43
C ALA A 46 7.86 -1.82 -4.47
N VAL A 47 6.91 -0.94 -4.79
CA VAL A 47 7.14 0.22 -5.67
C VAL A 47 7.24 1.53 -4.88
N ALA A 48 7.54 1.45 -3.59
CA ALA A 48 7.66 2.58 -2.67
C ALA A 48 6.46 3.55 -2.74
N GLY A 49 5.25 3.03 -2.92
CA GLY A 49 4.04 3.86 -3.00
C GLY A 49 3.92 4.73 -4.26
N ASP A 50 4.71 4.50 -5.32
CA ASP A 50 4.50 5.14 -6.61
C ASP A 50 3.22 4.59 -7.28
N ASP A 51 2.15 5.39 -7.26
CA ASP A 51 0.86 5.05 -7.87
C ASP A 51 0.98 4.62 -9.33
N ALA A 52 1.80 5.32 -10.13
CA ALA A 52 1.92 5.05 -11.55
C ALA A 52 2.67 3.74 -11.79
N ALA A 53 3.66 3.42 -10.96
CA ALA A 53 4.30 2.11 -10.96
C ALA A 53 3.32 1.02 -10.53
N TYR A 54 2.60 1.19 -9.41
CA TYR A 54 1.65 0.21 -8.89
C TYR A 54 0.51 -0.12 -9.87
N LEU A 55 -0.02 0.89 -10.58
CA LEU A 55 -1.04 0.68 -11.60
C LEU A 55 -0.56 -0.26 -12.72
N ARG A 56 0.75 -0.24 -13.02
CA ARG A 56 1.40 -1.08 -14.03
C ARG A 56 1.86 -2.44 -13.49
N VAL A 57 1.90 -2.65 -12.17
CA VAL A 57 2.26 -3.95 -11.57
C VAL A 57 1.30 -5.03 -12.07
N GLN A 58 1.86 -6.05 -12.73
CA GLN A 58 1.13 -7.24 -13.14
C GLN A 58 0.69 -8.05 -11.92
N ARG A 59 -0.58 -8.48 -11.93
CA ARG A 59 -1.21 -9.25 -10.85
C ARG A 59 -1.05 -10.76 -11.01
N THR A 60 0.11 -11.21 -11.50
CA THR A 60 0.38 -12.63 -11.69
C THR A 60 0.23 -13.37 -10.36
N GLY A 61 -0.53 -14.47 -10.36
CA GLY A 61 -0.80 -15.26 -9.15
C GLY A 61 -1.85 -14.70 -8.19
N SER A 62 -2.43 -13.51 -8.45
CA SER A 62 -3.52 -12.99 -7.62
C SER A 62 -4.81 -13.76 -7.85
N LYS A 63 -5.48 -14.16 -6.76
CA LYS A 63 -6.83 -14.76 -6.82
C LYS A 63 -7.96 -13.72 -6.91
N PHE A 64 -7.62 -12.43 -6.86
CA PHE A 64 -8.59 -11.33 -6.81
C PHE A 64 -8.55 -10.47 -8.08
N PRO A 65 -9.67 -10.37 -8.83
CA PRO A 65 -9.79 -9.39 -9.90
C PRO A 65 -9.91 -7.99 -9.29
N LEU A 66 -8.99 -7.09 -9.64
CA LEU A 66 -9.09 -5.68 -9.29
C LEU A 66 -9.21 -4.82 -10.55
N GLU A 67 -10.25 -4.00 -10.59
CA GLU A 67 -10.38 -2.96 -11.58
C GLU A 67 -9.33 -1.87 -11.35
N ARG A 68 -9.00 -1.13 -12.43
CA ARG A 68 -8.08 0.01 -12.36
C ARG A 68 -8.54 1.05 -11.33
N ARG A 69 -9.85 1.28 -11.22
CA ARG A 69 -10.43 2.20 -10.24
C ARG A 69 -10.13 1.74 -8.82
N THR A 70 -10.25 0.45 -8.54
CA THR A 70 -9.95 -0.12 -7.22
C THR A 70 -8.48 0.04 -6.88
N LYS A 71 -7.56 -0.18 -7.84
CA LYS A 71 -6.13 0.09 -7.62
C LYS A 71 -5.85 1.55 -7.23
N LEU A 72 -6.52 2.52 -7.85
CA LEU A 72 -6.36 3.94 -7.48
C LEU A 72 -6.77 4.20 -6.03
N VAL A 73 -7.87 3.58 -5.57
CA VAL A 73 -8.31 3.67 -4.18
C VAL A 73 -7.28 3.07 -3.23
N LEU A 74 -6.74 1.89 -3.55
CA LEU A 74 -5.72 1.24 -2.72
C LEU A 74 -4.43 2.07 -2.64
N ALA A 75 -3.98 2.66 -3.74
CA ALA A 75 -2.82 3.55 -3.74
C ALA A 75 -3.04 4.78 -2.85
N ALA A 76 -4.24 5.38 -2.89
CA ALA A 76 -4.60 6.49 -2.03
C ALA A 76 -4.65 6.10 -0.54
N LEU A 77 -5.23 4.94 -0.21
CA LEU A 77 -5.24 4.41 1.15
C LEU A 77 -3.83 4.15 1.67
N TYR A 78 -2.95 3.59 0.84
CA TYR A 78 -1.57 3.35 1.20
C TYR A 78 -0.82 4.66 1.47
N ARG A 79 -0.98 5.67 0.61
CA ARG A 79 -0.35 6.98 0.82
C ARG A 79 -0.80 7.63 2.11
N ASN A 80 -2.09 7.65 2.36
CA ASN A 80 -2.63 8.17 3.61
C ASN A 80 -2.08 7.40 4.83
N ALA A 81 -1.80 6.09 4.69
CA ALA A 81 -1.26 5.27 5.77
C ALA A 81 0.21 5.60 6.03
N VAL A 82 0.98 5.86 4.97
CA VAL A 82 2.34 6.41 5.06
C VAL A 82 2.31 7.77 5.76
N ASP A 83 1.43 8.67 5.33
CA ASP A 83 1.29 10.01 5.93
C ASP A 83 0.97 9.92 7.42
N MET A 84 0.08 9.01 7.84
CA MET A 84 -0.21 8.81 9.26
C MET A 84 0.94 8.18 10.04
N ALA A 85 1.64 7.20 9.46
CA ALA A 85 2.79 6.57 10.11
C ALA A 85 3.94 7.54 10.39
N VAL A 86 4.04 8.65 9.63
CA VAL A 86 5.02 9.72 9.89
C VAL A 86 4.72 10.49 11.18
N PHE A 87 3.47 10.50 11.64
CA PHE A 87 3.04 11.24 12.84
C PHE A 87 2.83 10.36 14.09
N GLU A 88 3.02 9.04 13.99
CA GLU A 88 3.05 8.11 15.14
C GLU A 88 4.46 8.00 15.73
#